data_AF-A0A960N0M8-F1
#
_entry.id   AF-A0A960N0M8-F1
#
_cell.length_a   1.000
_cell.length_b   1.000
_cell.length_c   1.000
_cell.angle_alpha   90.00
_cell.angle_beta   90.00
_cell.angle_gamma   90.00
#
_symmetry.space_group_name_H-M   'P 1'
#
loop_
_entity.id
_entity.type
_entity.pdbx_description
1 polymer ?
#
loop_
_entity_poly.entity_id
_entity_poly.type
_entity_poly.pdbx_seq_one_letter_code
_entity_poly.pdbx_strand_id
1 'polypeptide(L)'
;MKTILATTWNALIDRLRREQVIGCTVMEHGGWKHPWQVTPSWSFEREEWVAKIHPGFVNGLDAEVRLRTEEAPPDTVARLGGRNSERIDAWLTEGPQMPFRQWRSIGADATPESVSVSGFETIVESFEPVPEFFLALGAGATEEGGRLLRATEIVLQQDRLTTGTDWTIGAGVDGTVAQFNVTYRLPPGSRERAYLRTTSRHEPPAPPDPMDRLMGRWEDEGFDALHLASVYLLSPEDTPAGSEPGPDWTPYVKHRVFWNLVHAVRFDPPVGRTENITLFTGLAGGVADGLINQMLATNNDASAAASEFLANRTVEGRFWSI
;
A
#
# COMPACT_ATOMS: atom_id res chain seq x y z
N MET A 1 30.95 -9.32 -37.48
CA MET A 1 29.53 -9.67 -37.29
C MET A 1 29.35 -9.95 -35.81
N LYS A 2 28.58 -9.14 -35.06
CA LYS A 2 28.34 -9.39 -33.63
C LYS A 2 27.20 -10.40 -33.51
N THR A 3 27.51 -11.63 -33.10
CA THR A 3 26.53 -12.68 -32.83
C THR A 3 25.91 -12.45 -31.45
N ILE A 4 24.57 -12.45 -31.37
CA ILE A 4 23.83 -12.42 -30.11
C ILE A 4 23.66 -13.87 -29.63
N LEU A 5 23.89 -14.10 -28.33
CA LEU A 5 23.64 -15.39 -27.69
C LEU A 5 22.13 -15.69 -27.72
N ALA A 6 21.75 -16.94 -28.00
CA ALA A 6 20.34 -17.36 -28.07
C ALA A 6 19.56 -17.03 -26.78
N THR A 7 20.21 -17.09 -25.63
CA THR A 7 19.62 -16.73 -24.33
C THR A 7 19.28 -15.24 -24.25
N THR A 8 20.18 -14.37 -24.72
CA THR A 8 19.97 -12.91 -24.78
C THR A 8 18.88 -12.55 -25.80
N TRP A 9 18.84 -13.26 -26.94
CA TRP A 9 17.77 -13.12 -27.93
C TRP A 9 16.41 -13.52 -27.35
N ASN A 10 16.32 -14.68 -26.70
CA ASN A 10 15.07 -15.15 -26.10
C ASN A 10 14.60 -14.22 -24.97
N ALA A 11 15.51 -13.74 -24.12
CA ALA A 11 15.17 -12.75 -23.10
C ALA A 11 14.66 -11.42 -23.70
N LEU A 12 15.25 -10.97 -24.81
CA LEU A 12 14.78 -9.79 -25.54
C LEU A 12 13.40 -10.02 -26.17
N ILE A 13 13.16 -11.18 -26.77
CA ILE A 13 11.85 -11.54 -27.35
C ILE A 13 10.79 -11.69 -26.27
N ASP A 14 11.11 -12.30 -25.13
CA ASP A 14 10.20 -12.38 -23.98
C ASP A 14 9.88 -11.00 -23.42
N ARG A 15 10.88 -10.12 -23.36
CA ARG A 15 10.69 -8.72 -22.97
C ARG A 15 9.77 -7.99 -23.95
N LEU A 16 10.03 -8.09 -25.25
CA LEU A 16 9.20 -7.48 -26.28
C LEU A 16 7.77 -8.03 -26.27
N ARG A 17 7.59 -9.34 -26.10
CA ARG A 17 6.26 -9.98 -25.99
C ARG A 17 5.45 -9.45 -24.81
N ARG A 18 6.12 -9.06 -23.72
CA ARG A 18 5.47 -8.58 -22.49
C ARG A 18 5.27 -7.07 -22.47
N GLU A 19 6.20 -6.31 -23.04
CA GLU A 19 6.19 -4.84 -23.01
C GLU A 19 5.51 -4.21 -24.24
N GLN A 20 5.38 -4.94 -25.35
CA GLN A 20 4.61 -4.51 -26.51
C GLN A 20 3.32 -5.32 -26.63
N VAL A 21 2.22 -4.64 -26.99
CA VAL A 21 0.99 -5.31 -27.43
C VAL A 21 1.26 -5.92 -28.81
N ILE A 22 1.83 -7.13 -28.86
CA ILE A 22 2.18 -7.82 -30.12
C ILE A 22 0.93 -8.44 -30.77
N GLY A 23 -0.15 -8.62 -30.02
CA GLY A 23 -1.39 -9.14 -30.56
C GLY A 23 -2.57 -8.95 -29.62
N CYS A 24 -3.77 -8.87 -30.21
CA CYS A 24 -5.04 -8.94 -29.51
C CYS A 24 -5.62 -10.34 -29.74
N THR A 25 -5.71 -11.14 -28.68
CA THR A 25 -6.44 -12.41 -28.74
C THR A 25 -7.92 -12.10 -28.55
N VAL A 26 -8.68 -12.15 -29.64
CA VAL A 26 -10.15 -12.15 -29.54
C VAL A 26 -10.55 -13.52 -29.00
N MET A 27 -11.02 -13.57 -27.76
CA MET A 27 -11.58 -14.81 -27.22
C MET A 27 -12.88 -15.11 -27.95
N GLU A 28 -12.87 -16.16 -28.79
CA GLU A 28 -14.02 -16.53 -29.63
C GLU A 28 -15.29 -16.76 -28.81
N HIS A 29 -15.15 -17.25 -27.57
CA HIS A 29 -16.25 -17.46 -26.62
C HIS A 29 -15.76 -17.16 -25.19
N GLY A 30 -15.99 -15.93 -24.74
CA GLY A 30 -15.77 -15.52 -23.37
C GLY A 30 -16.50 -14.22 -23.12
N GLY A 31 -17.42 -14.19 -22.15
CA GLY A 31 -18.00 -12.93 -21.69
C GLY A 31 -16.87 -11.94 -21.36
N TRP A 32 -17.13 -10.65 -21.54
CA TRP A 32 -16.15 -9.60 -21.26
C TRP A 32 -15.59 -9.79 -19.84
N LYS A 33 -14.29 -10.10 -19.73
CA LYS A 33 -13.57 -10.20 -18.46
C LYS A 33 -12.78 -8.92 -18.28
N HIS A 34 -13.08 -8.17 -17.24
CA HIS A 34 -12.32 -6.97 -16.95
C HIS A 34 -10.97 -7.31 -16.31
N PRO A 35 -9.92 -6.50 -16.56
CA PRO A 35 -8.70 -6.54 -15.77
C PRO A 35 -9.02 -6.53 -14.27
N TRP A 36 -8.22 -7.23 -13.47
CA TRP A 36 -8.39 -7.33 -12.01
C TRP A 36 -9.60 -8.15 -11.53
N GLN A 37 -10.27 -8.89 -12.42
CA GLN A 37 -11.35 -9.78 -12.00
C GLN A 37 -10.85 -10.85 -11.02
N VAL A 38 -11.23 -10.71 -9.76
CA VAL A 38 -10.96 -11.68 -8.68
C VAL A 38 -11.98 -12.81 -8.73
N THR A 39 -11.51 -14.06 -8.73
CA THR A 39 -12.31 -15.29 -8.66
C THR A 39 -11.87 -16.12 -7.44
N PRO A 40 -12.58 -16.03 -6.31
CA PRO A 40 -12.33 -16.84 -5.12
C PRO A 40 -12.68 -18.32 -5.35
N SER A 41 -11.93 -19.21 -4.71
CA SER A 41 -12.18 -20.65 -4.65
C SER A 41 -11.53 -21.27 -3.42
N TRP A 42 -12.16 -22.31 -2.85
CA TRP A 42 -11.52 -23.13 -1.81
C TRP A 42 -10.44 -24.02 -2.42
N SER A 43 -9.23 -24.00 -1.86
CA SER A 43 -8.16 -24.94 -2.20
C SER A 43 -8.16 -26.10 -1.21
N PHE A 44 -8.58 -27.28 -1.65
CA PHE A 44 -8.55 -28.49 -0.81
C PHE A 44 -7.13 -28.95 -0.46
N GLU A 45 -6.15 -28.68 -1.33
CA GLU A 45 -4.75 -29.03 -1.08
C GLU A 45 -4.14 -28.19 0.04
N ARG A 46 -4.55 -26.91 0.12
CA ARG A 46 -4.02 -25.94 1.09
C ARG A 46 -4.92 -25.72 2.30
N GLU A 47 -6.12 -26.31 2.28
CA GLU A 47 -7.18 -26.10 3.26
C GLU A 47 -7.44 -24.60 3.54
N GLU A 48 -7.35 -23.77 2.50
CA GLU A 48 -7.55 -22.32 2.59
C GLU A 48 -8.29 -21.77 1.36
N TRP A 49 -8.93 -20.62 1.53
CA TRP A 49 -9.46 -19.86 0.41
C TRP A 49 -8.32 -19.19 -0.36
N VAL A 50 -8.39 -19.31 -1.69
CA VAL A 50 -7.47 -18.65 -2.62
C VAL A 50 -8.27 -17.87 -3.67
N ALA A 51 -7.62 -16.94 -4.37
CA ALA A 51 -8.20 -16.33 -5.55
C ALA A 51 -7.25 -16.36 -6.74
N LYS A 52 -7.86 -16.61 -7.90
CA LYS A 52 -7.27 -16.28 -9.19
C LYS A 52 -7.69 -14.86 -9.56
N ILE A 53 -6.70 -14.01 -9.82
CA ILE A 53 -6.93 -12.62 -10.21
C ILE A 53 -6.58 -12.49 -11.68
N HIS A 54 -7.53 -12.02 -12.49
CA HIS A 54 -7.25 -11.76 -13.90
C HIS A 54 -6.17 -10.69 -14.02
N PRO A 55 -5.13 -10.89 -14.86
CA PRO A 55 -4.06 -9.93 -14.99
C PRO A 55 -4.58 -8.53 -15.31
N GLY A 56 -4.07 -7.56 -14.57
CA GLY A 56 -4.19 -6.14 -14.87
C GLY A 56 -2.80 -5.52 -14.78
N PHE A 57 -2.60 -4.45 -15.52
CA PHE A 57 -1.30 -3.81 -15.67
C PHE A 57 -1.27 -2.46 -14.96
N VAL A 58 -0.13 -2.15 -14.34
CA VAL A 58 0.21 -0.84 -13.80
C VAL A 58 1.40 -0.31 -14.59
N ASN A 59 1.28 0.85 -15.24
CA ASN A 59 2.34 1.41 -16.08
C ASN A 59 2.83 0.45 -17.19
N GLY A 60 1.92 -0.41 -17.69
CA GLY A 60 2.27 -1.44 -18.68
C GLY A 60 3.03 -2.65 -18.11
N LEU A 61 3.29 -2.68 -16.81
CA LEU A 61 3.91 -3.81 -16.11
C LEU A 61 2.86 -4.66 -15.43
N ASP A 62 3.01 -5.98 -15.57
CA ASP A 62 2.20 -6.96 -14.85
C ASP A 62 2.44 -6.86 -13.34
N ALA A 63 1.35 -6.84 -12.58
CA ALA A 63 1.40 -6.86 -11.14
C ALA A 63 1.80 -8.24 -10.61
N GLU A 64 2.27 -8.29 -9.37
CA GLU A 64 2.78 -9.51 -8.76
C GLU A 64 2.12 -9.85 -7.42
N VAL A 65 2.18 -11.13 -7.06
CA VAL A 65 1.75 -11.66 -5.76
C VAL A 65 2.93 -12.37 -5.11
N ARG A 66 3.18 -12.10 -3.84
CA ARG A 66 4.21 -12.81 -3.07
C ARG A 66 3.66 -14.11 -2.50
N LEU A 67 4.17 -15.23 -3.01
CA LEU A 67 3.79 -16.59 -2.60
C LEU A 67 4.92 -17.30 -1.87
N ARG A 68 4.61 -18.42 -1.20
CA ARG A 68 5.64 -19.39 -0.83
C ARG A 68 6.10 -20.11 -2.09
N THR A 69 7.33 -20.61 -2.10
CA THR A 69 7.89 -21.28 -3.30
C THR A 69 7.14 -22.56 -3.66
N GLU A 70 6.61 -23.27 -2.67
CA GLU A 70 5.74 -24.45 -2.87
C GLU A 70 4.38 -24.11 -3.52
N GLU A 71 3.92 -22.86 -3.38
CA GLU A 71 2.63 -22.39 -3.86
C GLU A 71 2.70 -21.80 -5.28
N ALA A 72 3.90 -21.66 -5.82
CA ALA A 72 4.15 -20.89 -7.02
C ALA A 72 3.78 -21.66 -8.29
N PRO A 73 3.25 -20.95 -9.32
CA PRO A 73 2.99 -21.56 -10.62
C PRO A 73 4.26 -22.14 -11.25
N PRO A 74 4.14 -23.20 -12.07
CA PRO A 74 5.27 -23.77 -12.82
C PRO A 74 6.02 -22.73 -13.66
N ASP A 75 5.29 -21.78 -14.26
CA ASP A 75 5.86 -20.71 -15.09
C ASP A 75 6.74 -19.76 -14.26
N THR A 76 6.33 -19.44 -13.02
CA THR A 76 7.12 -18.65 -12.07
C THR A 76 8.41 -19.39 -11.69
N VAL A 77 8.32 -20.69 -11.38
CA VAL A 77 9.48 -21.52 -11.02
C VAL A 77 10.46 -21.63 -12.20
N ALA A 78 9.96 -21.84 -13.41
CA ALA A 78 10.75 -21.91 -14.63
C ALA A 78 11.47 -20.58 -14.90
N ARG A 79 10.78 -19.43 -14.77
CA ARG A 79 11.36 -18.10 -14.94
C ARG A 79 12.47 -17.82 -13.93
N LEU A 80 12.27 -18.20 -12.66
CA LEU A 80 13.24 -17.95 -11.60
C LEU A 80 14.40 -18.93 -11.60
N GLY A 81 14.39 -19.94 -12.49
CA GLY A 81 15.51 -20.87 -12.70
C GLY A 81 15.87 -21.67 -11.45
N GLY A 82 14.89 -21.99 -10.60
CA GLY A 82 15.12 -22.76 -9.37
C GLY A 82 15.84 -22.00 -8.25
N ARG A 83 15.81 -20.67 -8.24
CA ARG A 83 16.26 -19.89 -7.07
C ARG A 83 15.43 -20.26 -5.84
N ASN A 84 16.09 -20.83 -4.84
CA ASN A 84 15.48 -21.16 -3.54
C ASN A 84 15.47 -19.91 -2.64
N SER A 85 14.43 -19.10 -2.76
CA SER A 85 13.99 -18.24 -1.66
C SER A 85 12.76 -18.87 -1.00
N GLU A 86 12.52 -18.59 0.28
CA GLU A 86 11.32 -19.06 0.98
C GLU A 86 10.03 -18.48 0.35
N ARG A 87 10.13 -17.24 -0.12
CA ARG A 87 9.05 -16.51 -0.79
C ARG A 87 9.51 -15.99 -2.14
N ILE A 88 8.64 -16.08 -3.13
CA ILE A 88 8.88 -15.63 -4.49
C ILE A 88 7.73 -14.77 -4.99
N ASP A 89 8.06 -13.83 -5.86
CA ASP A 89 7.09 -12.93 -6.47
C ASP A 89 6.67 -13.50 -7.85
N ALA A 90 5.40 -13.89 -7.92
CA ALA A 90 4.77 -14.49 -9.10
C ALA A 90 3.96 -13.41 -9.84
N TRP A 91 4.11 -13.34 -11.16
CA TRP A 91 3.37 -12.37 -11.97
C TRP A 91 1.95 -12.84 -12.20
N LEU A 92 0.95 -11.94 -12.25
CA LEU A 92 -0.45 -12.37 -12.44
C LEU A 92 -0.67 -13.13 -13.75
N THR A 93 0.07 -12.79 -14.80
CA THR A 93 0.06 -13.53 -16.08
C THR A 93 0.54 -14.97 -15.97
N GLU A 94 1.29 -15.33 -14.93
CA GLU A 94 1.73 -16.69 -14.64
C GLU A 94 0.64 -17.50 -13.92
N GLY A 95 -0.52 -16.89 -13.65
CA GLY A 95 -1.67 -17.53 -13.03
C GLY A 95 -1.51 -17.94 -11.56
N PRO A 96 -0.87 -17.13 -10.68
CA PRO A 96 -0.78 -17.42 -9.25
C PRO A 96 -2.16 -17.52 -8.60
N GLN A 97 -2.26 -18.42 -7.62
CA GLN A 97 -3.39 -18.47 -6.70
C GLN A 97 -3.00 -17.71 -5.43
N MET A 98 -3.61 -16.53 -5.24
CA MET A 98 -3.35 -15.66 -4.10
C MET A 98 -4.11 -16.16 -2.87
N PRO A 99 -3.43 -16.50 -1.76
CA PRO A 99 -4.09 -17.01 -0.56
C PRO A 99 -4.75 -15.89 0.26
N PHE A 100 -5.93 -16.19 0.82
CA PHE A 100 -6.67 -15.32 1.72
C PHE A 100 -6.39 -15.71 3.18
N ARG A 101 -5.39 -15.06 3.77
CA ARG A 101 -4.89 -15.39 5.11
C ARG A 101 -5.39 -14.46 6.21
N GLN A 102 -6.14 -13.43 5.85
CA GLN A 102 -6.61 -12.42 6.79
C GLN A 102 -8.09 -12.20 6.56
N TRP A 103 -8.88 -12.47 7.58
CA TRP A 103 -10.33 -12.29 7.59
C TRP A 103 -10.71 -11.33 8.70
N ARG A 104 -11.71 -10.49 8.42
CA ARG A 104 -12.44 -9.76 9.45
C ARG A 104 -13.86 -10.27 9.52
N SER A 105 -14.40 -10.34 10.72
CA SER A 105 -15.81 -10.57 10.98
C SER A 105 -16.61 -9.28 10.75
N ILE A 106 -17.81 -9.40 10.19
CA ILE A 106 -18.73 -8.27 10.00
C ILE A 106 -20.07 -8.62 10.62
N GLY A 107 -20.62 -7.71 11.42
CA GLY A 107 -21.91 -7.87 12.10
C GLY A 107 -21.75 -8.19 13.59
N ALA A 108 -22.79 -8.78 14.19
CA ALA A 108 -22.89 -8.96 15.63
C ALA A 108 -21.89 -9.98 16.23
N ASP A 109 -21.28 -10.83 15.41
CA ASP A 109 -20.22 -11.76 15.85
C ASP A 109 -18.82 -11.16 15.69
N ALA A 110 -18.71 -9.91 15.24
CA ALA A 110 -17.45 -9.23 15.08
C ALA A 110 -16.94 -8.62 16.38
N THR A 111 -15.66 -8.22 16.40
CA THR A 111 -15.16 -7.36 17.47
C THR A 111 -15.79 -5.97 17.31
N PRO A 112 -16.36 -5.37 18.37
CA PRO A 112 -17.01 -4.08 18.27
C PRO A 112 -16.00 -2.98 17.91
N GLU A 113 -16.40 -2.08 17.00
CA GLU A 113 -15.62 -0.91 16.59
C GLU A 113 -15.58 0.16 17.68
N SER A 114 -16.65 0.28 18.46
CA SER A 114 -16.70 1.16 19.61
C SER A 114 -17.55 0.56 20.72
N VAL A 115 -17.14 0.83 21.95
CA VAL A 115 -17.86 0.47 23.16
C VAL A 115 -18.16 1.75 23.89
N SER A 116 -19.44 2.10 24.00
CA SER A 116 -19.89 3.29 24.72
C SER A 116 -20.72 2.89 25.92
N VAL A 117 -20.62 3.65 27.01
CA VAL A 117 -21.47 3.47 28.19
C VAL A 117 -22.56 4.52 28.12
N SER A 118 -23.81 4.07 27.99
CA SER A 118 -24.99 4.93 28.08
C SER A 118 -25.64 4.76 29.45
N GLY A 119 -25.69 5.83 30.24
CA GLY A 119 -26.21 5.78 31.61
C GLY A 119 -25.24 5.12 32.61
N PHE A 120 -25.79 4.57 33.70
CA PHE A 120 -24.99 4.02 34.81
C PHE A 120 -24.55 2.56 34.60
N GLU A 121 -25.17 1.79 33.69
CA GLU A 121 -24.85 0.34 33.52
C GLU A 121 -25.04 -0.23 32.10
N THR A 122 -25.44 0.55 31.08
CA THR A 122 -25.70 -0.02 29.74
C THR A 122 -24.51 0.17 28.81
N ILE A 123 -23.80 -0.93 28.53
CA ILE A 123 -22.76 -1.01 27.50
C ILE A 123 -23.45 -1.14 26.14
N VAL A 124 -23.21 -0.16 25.26
CA VAL A 124 -23.67 -0.15 23.87
C VAL A 124 -22.46 -0.39 22.98
N GLU A 125 -22.45 -1.54 22.33
CA GLU A 125 -21.43 -1.95 21.37
C GLU A 125 -21.89 -1.60 19.95
N SER A 126 -21.00 -0.98 19.16
CA SER A 126 -21.23 -0.72 17.74
C SER A 126 -20.35 -1.61 16.88
N PHE A 127 -20.92 -2.29 15.89
CA PHE A 127 -20.22 -3.19 14.99
C PHE A 127 -20.13 -2.60 13.57
N GLU A 128 -19.20 -3.11 12.75
CA GLU A 128 -19.17 -2.80 11.31
C GLU A 128 -20.55 -3.15 10.70
N PRO A 129 -21.22 -2.20 10.02
CA PRO A 129 -22.55 -2.43 9.50
C PRO A 129 -22.52 -3.48 8.37
N VAL A 130 -23.40 -4.47 8.49
CA VAL A 130 -23.59 -5.48 7.45
C VAL A 130 -24.21 -4.82 6.20
N PRO A 131 -23.62 -4.97 5.00
CA PRO A 131 -24.22 -4.39 3.79
C PRO A 131 -25.62 -4.92 3.52
N GLU A 132 -26.53 -4.06 3.02
CA GLU A 132 -27.94 -4.39 2.77
C GLU A 132 -28.15 -5.67 1.95
N PHE A 133 -27.29 -5.90 0.96
CA PHE A 133 -27.30 -7.12 0.15
C PHE A 133 -27.17 -8.39 1.01
N PHE A 134 -26.30 -8.38 2.03
CA PHE A 134 -26.08 -9.54 2.90
C PHE A 134 -27.14 -9.64 4.00
N LEU A 135 -27.68 -8.51 4.47
CA LEU A 135 -28.86 -8.51 5.36
C LEU A 135 -30.03 -9.27 4.69
N ALA A 136 -30.27 -9.02 3.40
CA ALA A 136 -31.30 -9.72 2.63
C ALA A 136 -31.01 -11.23 2.46
N LEU A 137 -29.76 -11.66 2.64
CA LEU A 137 -29.34 -13.07 2.60
C LEU A 137 -29.27 -13.71 3.99
N GLY A 138 -29.70 -13.00 5.05
CA GLY A 138 -29.71 -13.51 6.43
C GLY A 138 -28.41 -13.33 7.21
N ALA A 139 -27.47 -12.50 6.72
CA ALA A 139 -26.25 -12.21 7.45
C ALA A 139 -26.51 -11.26 8.64
N GLY A 140 -25.84 -11.51 9.76
CA GLY A 140 -25.86 -10.62 10.94
C GLY A 140 -27.12 -10.72 11.82
N ALA A 141 -27.98 -11.72 11.59
CA ALA A 141 -29.05 -12.03 12.53
C ALA A 141 -28.47 -12.65 13.81
N THR A 142 -28.87 -12.14 14.97
CA THR A 142 -28.47 -12.62 16.30
C THR A 142 -29.36 -13.73 16.85
N GLU A 143 -30.44 -14.08 16.12
CA GLU A 143 -31.36 -15.18 16.45
C GLU A 143 -30.91 -16.48 15.77
N GLU A 144 -31.40 -17.63 16.27
CA GLU A 144 -31.17 -18.96 15.68
C GLU A 144 -31.45 -18.93 14.16
N GLY A 145 -30.51 -19.42 13.33
CA GLY A 145 -30.58 -19.35 11.87
C GLY A 145 -29.74 -18.27 11.20
N GLY A 146 -29.06 -17.38 11.95
CA GLY A 146 -28.24 -16.32 11.38
C GLY A 146 -27.00 -16.82 10.62
N ARG A 147 -26.68 -16.16 9.49
CA ARG A 147 -25.43 -16.40 8.75
C ARG A 147 -24.32 -15.44 9.19
N LEU A 148 -23.09 -15.93 9.16
CA LEU A 148 -21.89 -15.16 9.46
C LEU A 148 -21.34 -14.55 8.18
N LEU A 149 -20.78 -13.34 8.31
CA LEU A 149 -20.10 -12.64 7.23
C LEU A 149 -18.64 -12.45 7.57
N ARG A 150 -17.76 -12.87 6.66
CA ARG A 150 -16.31 -12.63 6.74
C ARG A 150 -15.88 -11.84 5.52
N ALA A 151 -14.96 -10.91 5.70
CA ALA A 151 -14.42 -10.12 4.61
C ALA A 151 -12.90 -10.10 4.61
N THR A 152 -12.33 -10.04 3.41
CA THR A 152 -10.92 -9.77 3.17
C THR A 152 -10.81 -8.78 2.02
N GLU A 153 -9.80 -7.92 2.05
CA GLU A 153 -9.60 -6.88 1.05
C GLU A 153 -8.31 -7.11 0.30
N ILE A 154 -8.38 -6.93 -1.02
CA ILE A 154 -7.23 -7.02 -1.91
C ILE A 154 -6.79 -5.59 -2.22
N VAL A 155 -5.55 -5.29 -1.85
CA VAL A 155 -4.93 -3.97 -2.00
C VAL A 155 -3.76 -4.09 -2.96
N LEU A 156 -3.76 -3.23 -3.97
CA LEU A 156 -2.65 -3.03 -4.89
C LEU A 156 -1.70 -1.99 -4.28
N GLN A 157 -0.44 -2.34 -4.14
CA GLN A 157 0.60 -1.47 -3.59
C GLN A 157 1.68 -1.21 -4.64
N GLN A 158 2.20 0.01 -4.67
CA GLN A 158 3.35 0.39 -5.49
C GLN A 158 4.34 1.14 -4.60
N ASP A 159 5.58 0.64 -4.55
CA ASP A 159 6.63 1.29 -3.76
C ASP A 159 7.06 2.61 -4.43
N ARG A 160 7.35 3.61 -3.60
CA ARG A 160 7.82 4.93 -4.01
C ARG A 160 8.94 5.41 -3.09
N LEU A 161 9.51 6.58 -3.40
CA LEU A 161 10.45 7.23 -2.50
C LEU A 161 9.73 7.62 -1.20
N THR A 162 10.30 7.19 -0.08
CA THR A 162 9.95 7.71 1.26
C THR A 162 10.38 9.16 1.35
N THR A 163 9.55 9.95 2.01
CA THR A 163 9.90 11.29 2.46
C THR A 163 10.03 11.24 3.96
N GLY A 164 11.13 11.74 4.49
CA GLY A 164 11.37 11.85 5.92
C GLY A 164 12.00 13.18 6.27
N THR A 165 11.94 13.55 7.54
CA THR A 165 12.51 14.79 8.08
C THR A 165 13.47 14.46 9.19
N ASP A 166 14.65 15.06 9.20
CA ASP A 166 15.70 14.82 10.20
C ASP A 166 16.34 16.16 10.65
N TRP A 167 16.88 16.18 11.86
CA TRP A 167 17.63 17.31 12.42
C TRP A 167 19.11 16.96 12.51
N THR A 168 19.94 17.65 11.73
CA THR A 168 21.39 17.56 11.84
C THR A 168 21.90 18.68 12.73
N ILE A 169 22.38 18.32 13.93
CA ILE A 169 22.97 19.27 14.89
C ILE A 169 24.49 19.15 14.83
N GLY A 170 25.17 20.23 14.45
CA GLY A 170 26.63 20.33 14.38
C GLY A 170 27.19 21.36 15.35
N ALA A 171 28.45 21.20 15.75
CA ALA A 171 29.22 22.21 16.47
C ALA A 171 30.19 22.89 15.48
N GLY A 172 29.93 24.16 15.17
CA GLY A 172 30.82 25.03 14.39
C GLY A 172 31.68 25.92 15.29
N VAL A 173 32.71 26.54 14.70
CA VAL A 173 33.63 27.45 15.40
C VAL A 173 32.90 28.66 16.01
N ASP A 174 31.73 29.02 15.48
CA ASP A 174 30.91 30.17 15.92
C ASP A 174 29.58 29.78 16.60
N GLY A 175 29.37 28.50 16.95
CA GLY A 175 28.17 28.07 17.69
C GLY A 175 27.58 26.73 17.25
N THR A 176 26.46 26.36 17.87
CA THR A 176 25.65 25.19 17.49
C THR A 176 24.84 25.53 16.25
N VAL A 177 24.93 24.70 15.22
CA VAL A 177 24.13 24.81 14.00
C VAL A 177 23.12 23.67 14.01
N ALA A 178 21.83 24.00 13.95
CA ALA A 178 20.75 23.02 13.81
C ALA A 178 20.15 23.14 12.41
N GLN A 179 20.39 22.15 11.56
CA GLN A 179 19.85 22.11 10.20
C GLN A 179 18.71 21.10 10.13
N PHE A 180 17.54 21.56 9.74
CA PHE A 180 16.45 20.68 9.31
C PHE A 180 16.78 20.13 7.90
N ASN A 181 16.53 18.85 7.67
CA ASN A 181 16.79 18.21 6.39
C ASN A 181 15.59 17.35 5.99
N VAL A 182 15.07 17.58 4.80
CA VAL A 182 14.18 16.61 4.13
C VAL A 182 15.01 15.54 3.42
N THR A 183 14.81 14.28 3.81
CA THR A 183 15.46 13.13 3.19
C THR A 183 14.49 12.39 2.27
N TYR A 184 14.97 12.03 1.09
CA TYR A 184 14.27 11.15 0.16
C TYR A 184 15.05 9.85 0.05
N ARG A 185 14.42 8.72 0.38
CA ARG A 185 15.07 7.42 0.34
C ARG A 185 14.16 6.40 -0.33
N LEU A 186 14.75 5.53 -1.13
CA LEU A 186 14.02 4.36 -1.62
C LEU A 186 14.06 3.28 -0.53
N PRO A 187 12.92 2.74 -0.08
CA PRO A 187 12.89 1.67 0.90
C PRO A 187 13.81 0.49 0.49
N PRO A 188 14.57 -0.10 1.42
CA PRO A 188 15.33 -1.29 1.12
C PRO A 188 14.38 -2.42 0.68
N GLY A 189 14.65 -3.00 -0.49
CA GLY A 189 13.79 -4.04 -1.07
C GLY A 189 12.55 -3.50 -1.82
N SER A 190 12.55 -2.22 -2.17
CA SER A 190 11.53 -1.62 -3.04
C SER A 190 11.35 -2.40 -4.34
N ARG A 191 10.10 -2.62 -4.73
CA ARG A 191 9.71 -3.35 -5.92
C ARG A 191 9.48 -2.38 -7.07
N GLU A 192 9.93 -2.78 -8.26
CA GLU A 192 9.63 -2.06 -9.49
C GLU A 192 8.15 -2.22 -9.88
N ARG A 193 7.60 -3.43 -9.69
CA ARG A 193 6.22 -3.79 -10.05
C ARG A 193 5.26 -3.52 -8.91
N ALA A 194 4.04 -3.15 -9.28
CA ALA A 194 2.94 -3.12 -8.35
C ALA A 194 2.65 -4.54 -7.85
N TYR A 195 2.30 -4.67 -6.58
CA TYR A 195 2.09 -5.97 -5.96
C TYR A 195 0.80 -5.99 -5.16
N LEU A 196 0.19 -7.17 -5.07
CA LEU A 196 -1.07 -7.37 -4.38
C LEU A 196 -0.83 -7.94 -2.99
N ARG A 197 -1.59 -7.43 -2.03
CA ARG A 197 -1.68 -7.96 -0.67
C ARG A 197 -3.12 -8.14 -0.24
N THR A 198 -3.34 -9.15 0.59
CA THR A 198 -4.57 -9.30 1.35
C THR A 198 -4.43 -8.57 2.68
N THR A 199 -5.47 -7.85 3.06
CA THR A 199 -5.61 -7.22 4.37
C THR A 199 -6.98 -7.51 4.94
N SER A 200 -7.09 -7.62 6.27
CA SER A 200 -8.39 -7.75 6.93
C SER A 200 -9.24 -6.51 6.70
N ARG A 201 -8.67 -5.29 6.73
CA ARG A 201 -9.34 -4.01 6.45
C ARG A 201 -8.32 -3.03 5.89
N HIS A 202 -8.61 -2.44 4.73
CA HIS A 202 -7.82 -1.36 4.19
C HIS A 202 -8.29 -0.03 4.76
N GLU A 203 -7.42 0.60 5.54
CA GLU A 203 -7.57 1.98 5.98
C GLU A 203 -6.52 2.83 5.25
N PRO A 204 -6.92 3.97 4.64
CA PRO A 204 -5.94 4.91 4.12
C PRO A 204 -5.02 5.39 5.25
N PRO A 205 -3.73 5.59 4.97
CA PRO A 205 -2.80 6.09 5.98
C PRO A 205 -3.29 7.44 6.52
N ALA A 206 -3.29 7.58 7.84
CA ALA A 206 -3.68 8.82 8.49
C ALA A 206 -2.72 9.95 8.07
N PRO A 207 -3.22 11.18 7.88
CA PRO A 207 -2.34 12.32 7.68
C PRO A 207 -1.43 12.43 8.91
N PRO A 208 -0.11 12.57 8.73
CA PRO A 208 0.81 12.59 9.85
C PRO A 208 0.66 13.87 10.68
N ASP A 209 1.00 13.75 11.96
CA ASP A 209 0.95 14.88 12.89
C ASP A 209 1.92 15.99 12.44
N PRO A 210 1.42 17.22 12.23
CA PRO A 210 2.27 18.38 11.95
C PRO A 210 3.40 18.57 12.96
N MET A 211 3.17 18.22 14.24
CA MET A 211 4.17 18.36 15.30
C MET A 211 5.31 17.34 15.14
N ASP A 212 5.01 16.08 14.85
CA ASP A 212 6.04 15.05 14.64
C ASP A 212 6.92 15.33 13.42
N ARG A 213 6.31 15.88 12.36
CA ARG A 213 7.03 16.38 11.19
C ARG A 213 8.00 17.51 11.54
N LEU A 214 7.56 18.48 12.36
CA LEU A 214 8.42 19.59 12.78
C LEU A 214 9.56 19.11 13.70
N MET A 215 9.29 18.12 14.55
CA MET A 215 10.30 17.53 15.43
C MET A 215 11.33 16.67 14.70
N GLY A 216 11.21 16.46 13.38
CA GLY A 216 12.11 15.61 12.61
C GLY A 216 12.03 14.13 13.01
N ARG A 217 10.86 13.68 13.46
CA ARG A 217 10.61 12.29 13.87
C ARG A 217 9.58 11.63 12.99
N TRP A 218 9.61 11.96 11.70
CA TRP A 218 8.62 11.51 10.74
C TRP A 218 9.27 10.95 9.49
N GLU A 219 8.77 9.79 9.09
CA GLU A 219 9.07 9.11 7.83
C GLU A 219 7.75 8.53 7.29
N ASP A 220 7.55 8.65 5.99
CA ASP A 220 6.40 8.11 5.28
C ASP A 220 6.53 6.58 5.04
N GLU A 221 5.40 5.89 4.82
CA GLU A 221 5.34 4.45 4.60
C GLU A 221 6.07 3.98 3.32
N GLY A 222 6.28 4.89 2.37
CA GLY A 222 7.09 4.62 1.17
C GLY A 222 6.39 3.78 0.11
N PHE A 223 5.09 3.62 0.19
CA PHE A 223 4.27 3.01 -0.85
C PHE A 223 2.94 3.75 -0.99
N ASP A 224 2.31 3.61 -2.15
CA ASP A 224 0.92 4.00 -2.35
C ASP A 224 0.05 2.75 -2.44
N ALA A 225 -1.15 2.82 -1.90
CA ALA A 225 -2.09 1.71 -1.85
C ALA A 225 -3.40 2.07 -2.55
N LEU A 226 -3.97 1.11 -3.28
CA LEU A 226 -5.28 1.20 -3.91
C LEU A 226 -6.11 -0.04 -3.57
N HIS A 227 -7.29 0.18 -2.98
CA HIS A 227 -8.24 -0.90 -2.73
C HIS A 227 -8.84 -1.40 -4.05
N LEU A 228 -8.46 -2.62 -4.43
CA LEU A 228 -8.84 -3.24 -5.70
C LEU A 228 -10.19 -3.96 -5.62
N ALA A 229 -10.37 -4.82 -4.63
CA ALA A 229 -11.63 -5.53 -4.39
C ALA A 229 -11.83 -5.92 -2.93
N SER A 230 -13.09 -6.00 -2.52
CA SER A 230 -13.51 -6.60 -1.25
C SER A 230 -14.12 -7.97 -1.54
N VAL A 231 -13.60 -9.01 -0.91
CA VAL A 231 -14.13 -10.38 -1.00
C VAL A 231 -14.87 -10.68 0.28
N TYR A 232 -16.14 -11.04 0.15
CA TYR A 232 -17.02 -11.45 1.23
C TYR A 232 -17.26 -12.95 1.13
N LEU A 233 -17.22 -13.64 2.27
CA LEU A 233 -17.66 -15.02 2.39
C LEU A 233 -18.86 -15.06 3.32
N LEU A 234 -19.93 -15.68 2.84
CA LEU A 234 -21.17 -15.88 3.59
C LEU A 234 -21.22 -17.34 4.05
N SER A 235 -21.39 -17.56 5.35
CA SER A 235 -21.50 -18.90 5.90
C SER A 235 -22.83 -19.56 5.53
N PRO A 236 -22.94 -20.89 5.63
CA PRO A 236 -24.23 -21.56 5.77
C PRO A 236 -25.02 -21.06 6.98
N GLU A 237 -26.31 -21.38 7.00
CA GLU A 237 -27.18 -21.16 8.17
C GLU A 237 -26.65 -21.96 9.37
N ASP A 238 -26.91 -21.44 10.57
CA ASP A 238 -26.53 -22.08 11.85
C ASP A 238 -25.02 -22.31 12.06
N THR A 239 -24.17 -21.56 11.36
CA THR A 239 -22.72 -21.61 11.58
C THR A 239 -22.37 -21.03 12.95
N PRO A 240 -21.60 -21.72 13.81
CA PRO A 240 -21.25 -21.22 15.13
C PRO A 240 -20.48 -19.90 15.09
N ALA A 241 -20.85 -18.96 15.96
CA ALA A 241 -20.17 -17.67 16.07
C ALA A 241 -18.65 -17.83 16.25
N GLY A 242 -17.88 -16.97 15.58
CA GLY A 242 -16.42 -17.04 15.58
C GLY A 242 -15.82 -18.09 14.65
N SER A 243 -16.63 -18.82 13.88
CA SER A 243 -16.10 -19.75 12.86
C SER A 243 -15.32 -19.01 11.78
N GLU A 244 -14.23 -19.63 11.34
CA GLU A 244 -13.44 -19.20 10.17
C GLU A 244 -14.09 -19.71 8.87
N PRO A 245 -13.81 -19.07 7.72
CA PRO A 245 -14.41 -19.48 6.46
C PRO A 245 -14.01 -20.88 6.01
N GLY A 246 -14.99 -21.76 5.86
CA GLY A 246 -14.84 -23.13 5.38
C GLY A 246 -15.09 -23.30 3.88
N PRO A 247 -14.96 -24.53 3.35
CA PRO A 247 -15.22 -24.86 1.94
C PRO A 247 -16.67 -24.67 1.49
N ASP A 248 -17.60 -24.70 2.44
CA ASP A 248 -19.05 -24.59 2.30
C ASP A 248 -19.55 -23.13 2.28
N TRP A 249 -18.67 -22.17 2.52
CA TRP A 249 -19.00 -20.75 2.47
C TRP A 249 -19.15 -20.26 1.03
N THR A 250 -20.09 -19.34 0.81
CA THR A 250 -20.37 -18.79 -0.52
C THR A 250 -19.61 -17.48 -0.73
N PRO A 251 -18.77 -17.37 -1.80
CA PRO A 251 -18.01 -16.17 -2.06
C PRO A 251 -18.80 -15.12 -2.86
N TYR A 252 -18.61 -13.86 -2.49
CA TYR A 252 -19.11 -12.68 -3.20
C TYR A 252 -17.99 -11.65 -3.32
N VAL A 253 -17.86 -11.00 -4.48
CA VAL A 253 -16.79 -10.03 -4.72
C VAL A 253 -17.37 -8.70 -5.12
N LYS A 254 -16.89 -7.63 -4.47
CA LYS A 254 -17.13 -6.24 -4.85
C LYS A 254 -15.84 -5.66 -5.43
N HIS A 255 -15.75 -5.59 -6.76
CA HIS A 255 -14.64 -4.94 -7.45
C HIS A 255 -14.80 -3.42 -7.40
N ARG A 256 -13.67 -2.72 -7.22
CA ARG A 256 -13.59 -1.24 -7.27
C ARG A 256 -12.85 -0.73 -8.50
N VAL A 257 -12.06 -1.60 -9.14
CA VAL A 257 -11.22 -1.28 -10.29
C VAL A 257 -11.58 -2.18 -11.47
N PHE A 258 -11.74 -1.59 -12.65
CA PHE A 258 -12.18 -2.27 -13.87
C PHE A 258 -11.23 -2.07 -15.06
N TRP A 259 -10.21 -1.23 -14.92
CA TRP A 259 -9.30 -0.83 -16.00
C TRP A 259 -7.84 -1.07 -15.61
N ASN A 260 -6.97 -1.13 -16.62
CA ASN A 260 -5.54 -1.01 -16.36
C ASN A 260 -5.23 0.37 -15.77
N LEU A 261 -4.18 0.42 -14.96
CA LEU A 261 -3.85 1.57 -14.16
C LEU A 261 -2.53 2.18 -14.62
N VAL A 262 -2.43 3.48 -14.41
CA VAL A 262 -1.18 4.23 -14.43
C VAL A 262 -0.93 4.70 -13.01
N HIS A 263 0.31 4.56 -12.55
CA HIS A 263 0.79 5.13 -11.31
C HIS A 263 1.87 6.15 -11.64
N ALA A 264 1.73 7.36 -11.12
CA ALA A 264 2.87 8.26 -11.07
C ALA A 264 2.90 9.02 -9.76
N VAL A 265 4.13 9.42 -9.46
CA VAL A 265 4.51 10.16 -8.29
C VAL A 265 4.68 11.62 -8.67
N ARG A 266 4.07 12.52 -7.91
CA ARG A 266 4.34 13.94 -8.08
C ARG A 266 5.55 14.33 -7.24
N PHE A 267 6.63 14.70 -7.92
CA PHE A 267 7.81 15.27 -7.29
C PHE A 267 7.90 16.75 -7.69
N ASP A 268 7.55 17.65 -6.78
CA ASP A 268 7.82 19.08 -6.96
C ASP A 268 9.18 19.38 -6.30
N PRO A 269 10.21 19.83 -7.04
CA PRO A 269 11.52 20.11 -6.46
C PRO A 269 11.40 21.25 -5.43
N PRO A 270 12.23 21.25 -4.36
CA PRO A 270 12.20 22.30 -3.34
C PRO A 270 12.45 23.68 -3.99
N VAL A 271 11.59 24.64 -3.64
CA VAL A 271 11.76 26.04 -4.06
C VAL A 271 13.00 26.58 -3.35
N GLY A 272 13.90 27.22 -4.09
CA GLY A 272 15.26 27.55 -3.68
C GLY A 272 15.41 28.17 -2.29
N ARG A 273 16.51 27.81 -1.63
CA ARG A 273 16.98 28.31 -0.32
C ARG A 273 16.66 29.79 -0.11
N THR A 274 15.95 30.11 0.96
CA THR A 274 15.91 31.47 1.51
C THR A 274 17.31 31.81 2.05
N GLU A 275 17.91 32.88 1.53
CA GLU A 275 19.20 33.39 2.02
C GLU A 275 19.09 33.78 3.50
N ASN A 276 20.10 33.43 4.30
CA ASN A 276 20.14 33.73 5.74
C ASN A 276 20.08 35.25 5.97
N ILE A 277 19.28 35.69 6.94
CA ILE A 277 19.26 37.10 7.35
C ILE A 277 20.57 37.38 8.07
N THR A 278 21.38 38.26 7.48
CA THR A 278 22.61 38.79 8.10
C THR A 278 22.41 40.28 8.38
N LEU A 279 22.78 40.71 9.59
CA LEU A 279 22.75 42.11 10.00
C LEU A 279 24.16 42.50 10.43
N PHE A 280 24.82 43.35 9.64
CA PHE A 280 26.11 43.93 10.00
C PHE A 280 25.87 45.21 10.81
N THR A 281 25.83 45.07 12.13
CA THR A 281 25.62 46.20 13.04
C THR A 281 26.94 46.54 13.73
N GLY A 282 27.85 47.25 13.04
CA GLY A 282 29.17 47.63 13.57
C GLY A 282 29.14 48.56 14.80
N LEU A 283 28.59 48.10 15.93
CA LEU A 283 28.39 48.80 17.18
C LEU A 283 29.04 47.98 18.32
N ALA A 284 29.72 48.68 19.22
CA ALA A 284 30.35 48.15 20.44
C ALA A 284 31.43 47.05 20.22
N GLY A 285 32.33 47.25 19.23
CA GLY A 285 33.60 46.51 19.15
C GLY A 285 33.50 44.99 18.94
N GLY A 286 32.40 44.51 18.34
CA GLY A 286 32.20 43.10 17.98
C GLY A 286 31.54 42.24 19.08
N VAL A 287 31.35 42.76 20.30
CA VAL A 287 30.70 42.02 21.39
C VAL A 287 29.17 41.98 21.22
N ALA A 288 28.57 43.08 20.75
CA ALA A 288 27.15 43.12 20.43
C ALA A 288 26.82 42.26 19.19
N ASP A 289 27.74 42.20 18.21
CA ASP A 289 27.59 41.35 17.03
C ASP A 289 27.54 39.86 17.38
N GLY A 290 28.27 39.40 18.40
CA GLY A 290 28.20 38.01 18.86
C GLY A 290 26.84 37.62 19.44
N LEU A 291 26.25 38.48 20.29
CA LEU A 291 24.91 38.28 20.87
C LEU A 291 23.79 38.40 19.82
N ILE A 292 23.92 39.37 18.90
CA ILE A 292 22.98 39.57 17.80
C ILE A 292 23.05 38.40 16.81
N ASN A 293 24.25 37.91 16.46
CA ASN A 293 24.40 36.71 15.63
C ASN A 293 23.88 35.45 16.31
N GLN A 294 23.99 35.33 17.64
CA GLN A 294 23.42 34.20 18.37
C GLN A 294 21.89 34.23 18.40
N MET A 295 21.27 35.41 18.58
CA MET A 295 19.81 35.57 18.48
C MET A 295 19.30 35.39 17.04
N LEU A 296 20.07 35.87 16.05
CA LEU A 296 19.77 35.68 14.63
C LEU A 296 19.97 34.24 14.19
N ALA A 297 20.92 33.49 14.76
CA ALA A 297 21.09 32.07 14.50
C ALA A 297 19.82 31.31 14.91
N THR A 298 19.29 31.55 16.12
CA THR A 298 18.03 30.92 16.56
C THR A 298 16.84 31.30 15.68
N ASN A 299 16.74 32.56 15.24
CA ASN A 299 15.67 33.00 14.34
C ASN A 299 15.84 32.47 12.90
N ASN A 300 17.07 32.37 12.40
CA ASN A 300 17.38 31.78 11.11
C ASN A 300 17.12 30.28 11.12
N ASP A 301 17.44 29.58 12.23
CA ASP A 301 17.13 28.15 12.42
C ASP A 301 15.60 27.93 12.44
N ALA A 302 14.86 28.75 13.19
CA ALA A 302 13.41 28.69 13.23
C ALA A 302 12.76 29.06 11.87
N SER A 303 13.32 30.05 11.17
CA SER A 303 12.84 30.46 9.84
C SER A 303 13.19 29.43 8.76
N ALA A 304 14.35 28.77 8.83
CA ALA A 304 14.74 27.70 7.92
C ALA A 304 13.84 26.47 8.14
N ALA A 305 13.64 26.06 9.39
CA ALA A 305 12.73 24.99 9.74
C ALA A 305 11.28 25.31 9.31
N ALA A 306 10.82 26.55 9.50
CA ALA A 306 9.48 26.97 9.06
C ALA A 306 9.36 27.02 7.53
N SER A 307 10.35 27.55 6.81
CA SER A 307 10.36 27.58 5.35
C SER A 307 10.43 26.19 4.75
N GLU A 308 11.23 25.29 5.31
CA GLU A 308 11.36 23.91 4.85
C GLU A 308 10.12 23.08 5.21
N PHE A 309 9.51 23.32 6.38
CA PHE A 309 8.21 22.76 6.77
C PHE A 309 7.07 23.25 5.84
N LEU A 310 7.02 24.54 5.52
CA LEU A 310 6.02 25.12 4.62
C LEU A 310 6.25 24.70 3.15
N ALA A 311 7.50 24.45 2.77
CA ALA A 311 7.86 23.89 1.46
C ALA A 311 7.67 22.37 1.40
N ASN A 312 7.44 21.70 2.53
CA ASN A 312 7.40 20.24 2.63
C ASN A 312 6.16 19.71 1.92
N ARG A 313 6.38 19.17 0.71
CA ARG A 313 5.37 18.41 -0.03
C ARG A 313 5.74 16.95 0.07
N THR A 314 4.83 16.16 0.62
CA THR A 314 4.94 14.70 0.58
C THR A 314 4.99 14.22 -0.85
N VAL A 315 5.92 13.31 -1.11
CA VAL A 315 6.01 12.63 -2.39
C VAL A 315 4.89 11.61 -2.45
N GLU A 316 3.72 12.02 -2.93
CA GLU A 316 2.55 11.14 -3.05
C GLU A 316 2.41 10.64 -4.49
N GLY A 317 2.15 9.34 -4.64
CA GLY A 317 1.72 8.78 -5.91
C GLY A 317 0.21 8.62 -5.96
N ARG A 318 -0.31 8.58 -7.19
CA ARG A 318 -1.73 8.32 -7.42
C ARG A 318 -1.88 7.27 -8.50
N PHE A 319 -2.87 6.41 -8.32
CA PHE A 319 -3.35 5.52 -9.37
C PHE A 319 -4.47 6.20 -10.14
N TRP A 320 -4.47 6.07 -11.46
CA TRP A 320 -5.59 6.48 -12.31
C TRP A 320 -5.73 5.55 -13.50
N SER A 321 -6.94 5.50 -14.07
CA SER A 321 -7.21 4.89 -15.37
C SER A 321 -7.36 5.99 -16.42
N ILE A 322 -6.96 5.71 -17.66
CA ILE A 322 -7.22 6.56 -18.84
C ILE A 322 -8.50 6.07 -19.51
#